data_AF-A0A947VGF4-F1
#
_entry.id   AF-A0A947VGF4-F1
#
_cell.length_a   1.000
_cell.length_b   1.000
_cell.length_c   1.000
_cell.angle_alpha   90.00
_cell.angle_beta   90.00
_cell.angle_gamma   90.00
#
_symmetry.space_group_name_H-M   'P 1'
#
loop_
_entity.id
_entity.type
_entity.pdbx_description
1 polymer ?
#
loop_
_entity_poly.entity_id
_entity_poly.type
_entity_poly.pdbx_seq_one_letter_code
_entity_poly.pdbx_strand_id
1 'polypeptide(L)'
;IVYIAERINELVKDKEITDKKVRTIPEGITGEGVGCVEAPRGTLFHHYIADEHGIAKKVNFIVATTHNNGPICMSIKKAAQRVIKNFKVDDGLLNLIEVAFRAYDPCLACASHCLPGHMAMKANIYNSDKKLINEIIRKEKVR
;
A
#
# COMPACT_ATOMS: atom_id res chain seq x y z
N ILE A 1 -10.20 -10.25 -9.68
CA ILE A 1 -9.58 -11.48 -10.24
C ILE A 1 -10.26 -11.91 -11.54
N VAL A 2 -11.59 -12.06 -11.59
CA VAL A 2 -12.33 -12.47 -12.81
C VAL A 2 -11.97 -11.62 -14.04
N TYR A 3 -12.09 -10.30 -13.94
CA TYR A 3 -11.74 -9.38 -15.03
C TYR A 3 -10.31 -9.58 -15.57
N ILE A 4 -9.33 -9.77 -14.69
CA ILE A 4 -7.93 -9.99 -15.11
C ILE A 4 -7.80 -11.31 -15.86
N ALA A 5 -8.50 -12.37 -15.44
CA ALA A 5 -8.50 -13.64 -16.15
C ALA A 5 -9.13 -13.52 -17.55
N GLU A 6 -10.24 -12.79 -17.67
CA GLU A 6 -10.89 -12.51 -18.96
C GLU A 6 -9.98 -11.68 -19.87
N ARG A 7 -9.35 -10.63 -19.34
CA ARG A 7 -8.43 -9.79 -20.09
C ARG A 7 -7.18 -10.53 -20.55
N ILE A 8 -6.64 -11.44 -19.73
CA ILE A 8 -5.54 -12.32 -20.12
C ILE A 8 -5.96 -13.23 -21.28
N ASN A 9 -7.14 -13.83 -21.22
CA ASN A 9 -7.67 -14.68 -22.30
C ASN A 9 -7.86 -13.91 -23.61
N GLU A 10 -8.27 -12.65 -23.55
CA GLU A 10 -8.30 -11.76 -24.73
C GLU A 10 -6.90 -11.51 -25.29
N LEU A 11 -5.96 -11.09 -24.43
CA LEU A 11 -4.59 -10.75 -24.84
C LEU A 11 -3.84 -11.95 -25.44
N VAL A 12 -4.00 -13.15 -24.87
CA VAL A 12 -3.37 -14.38 -25.40
C VAL A 12 -3.89 -14.76 -26.78
N LYS A 13 -5.09 -14.32 -27.16
CA LYS A 13 -5.66 -14.57 -28.49
C LYS A 13 -5.27 -13.51 -29.51
N ASP A 14 -4.64 -12.42 -29.07
CA ASP A 14 -4.12 -11.39 -29.96
C ASP A 14 -2.94 -11.96 -30.77
N LYS A 15 -2.97 -11.80 -32.09
CA LYS A 15 -1.90 -12.29 -32.97
C LYS A 15 -0.59 -11.55 -32.72
N GLU A 16 -0.66 -10.28 -32.31
CA GLU A 16 0.51 -9.45 -32.02
C GLU A 16 1.33 -9.96 -30.83
N ILE A 17 0.76 -10.79 -29.94
CA ILE A 17 1.48 -11.31 -28.77
C ILE A 17 2.70 -12.17 -29.13
N THR A 18 2.76 -12.67 -30.36
CA THR A 18 3.88 -13.46 -30.90
C THR A 18 4.73 -12.71 -31.93
N ASP A 19 4.47 -11.41 -32.14
CA ASP A 19 5.25 -10.58 -33.05
C ASP A 19 6.72 -10.53 -32.61
N LYS A 20 7.64 -10.48 -33.57
CA LYS A 20 9.08 -10.35 -33.32
C LYS A 20 9.49 -8.89 -33.05
N LYS A 21 8.63 -7.92 -33.41
CA LYS A 21 8.87 -6.48 -33.20
C LYS A 21 8.48 -6.06 -31.78
N VAL A 22 9.25 -6.53 -30.79
CA VAL A 22 8.98 -6.30 -29.36
C VAL A 22 9.69 -5.09 -28.76
N ARG A 23 10.56 -4.42 -29.54
CA ARG A 23 11.42 -3.34 -29.02
C ARG A 23 11.59 -2.22 -30.03
N THR A 24 11.39 -0.99 -29.56
CA THR A 24 11.84 0.23 -30.23
C THR A 24 13.15 0.69 -29.59
N ILE A 25 14.16 1.01 -30.39
CA ILE A 25 15.42 1.54 -29.87
C ILE A 25 15.21 3.00 -29.48
N PRO A 26 15.55 3.41 -28.24
CA PRO A 26 15.43 4.81 -27.82
C PRO A 26 16.32 5.73 -28.67
N GLU A 27 15.80 6.91 -29.00
CA GLU A 27 16.51 7.91 -29.83
C GLU A 27 17.54 8.74 -29.04
N GLY A 28 17.46 8.72 -27.70
CA GLY A 28 18.35 9.46 -26.81
C GLY A 28 17.82 9.54 -25.38
N ILE A 29 18.49 10.33 -24.54
CA ILE A 29 18.08 10.61 -23.15
C ILE A 29 17.37 11.96 -23.11
N THR A 30 16.15 11.99 -22.58
CA THR A 30 15.35 13.21 -22.41
C THR A 30 15.59 13.93 -21.08
N GLY A 31 16.14 13.23 -20.08
CA GLY A 31 16.45 13.76 -18.75
C GLY A 31 15.34 13.60 -17.70
N GLU A 32 14.08 13.42 -18.09
CA GLU A 32 12.96 13.20 -17.16
C GLU A 32 11.93 12.22 -17.75
N GLY A 33 11.33 11.40 -16.89
CA GLY A 33 10.29 10.45 -17.27
C GLY A 33 9.37 10.07 -16.12
N VAL A 34 8.08 9.96 -16.42
CA VAL A 34 7.06 9.50 -15.47
C VAL A 34 6.34 8.29 -16.06
N GLY A 35 6.32 7.20 -15.30
CA GLY A 35 5.52 6.00 -15.57
C GLY A 35 4.38 5.90 -14.57
N CYS A 36 3.19 5.54 -15.07
CA CYS A 36 2.00 5.32 -14.24
C CYS A 36 1.32 4.03 -14.66
N VAL A 37 0.97 3.20 -13.67
CA VAL A 37 0.17 1.98 -13.87
C VAL A 37 -0.80 1.79 -12.69
N GLU A 38 -1.88 1.05 -12.93
CA GLU A 38 -2.73 0.55 -11.84
C GLU A 38 -2.12 -0.72 -11.26
N ALA A 39 -1.51 -0.61 -10.09
CA ALA A 39 -1.10 -1.77 -9.32
C ALA A 39 -2.33 -2.41 -8.64
N PRO A 40 -2.25 -3.67 -8.17
CA PRO A 40 -3.41 -4.36 -7.58
C PRO A 40 -4.06 -3.64 -6.38
N ARG A 41 -3.35 -2.70 -5.75
CA ARG A 41 -3.75 -1.98 -4.53
C ARG A 41 -4.05 -0.50 -4.77
N GLY A 42 -4.06 -0.05 -6.02
CA GLY A 42 -4.23 1.35 -6.44
C GLY A 42 -3.13 1.86 -7.39
N THR A 43 -3.23 3.12 -7.78
CA THR A 43 -2.32 3.76 -8.74
C THR A 43 -0.87 3.80 -8.24
N LEU A 44 0.08 3.51 -9.13
CA LEU A 44 1.51 3.52 -8.87
C LEU A 44 2.20 4.51 -9.82
N PHE A 45 2.91 5.47 -9.25
CA PHE A 45 3.72 6.44 -9.99
C PHE A 45 5.21 6.21 -9.76
N HIS A 46 5.95 6.16 -10.85
CA HIS A 46 7.41 6.14 -10.88
C HIS A 46 7.88 7.38 -11.63
N HIS A 47 8.59 8.28 -10.95
CA HIS A 47 9.11 9.51 -11.52
C HIS A 47 10.63 9.52 -11.39
N TYR A 48 11.32 9.66 -12.52
CA TYR A 48 12.78 9.68 -12.60
C TYR A 48 13.25 10.97 -13.26
N ILE A 49 14.33 11.54 -12.73
CA ILE A 49 15.13 12.58 -13.36
C ILE A 49 16.55 12.03 -13.48
N ALA A 50 17.12 12.05 -14.69
CA ALA A 50 18.43 11.50 -15.02
C ALA A 50 19.35 12.56 -15.64
N ASP A 51 20.66 12.34 -15.59
CA ASP A 51 21.65 13.16 -16.30
C ASP A 51 21.82 12.75 -17.77
N GLU A 52 22.73 13.41 -18.48
CA GLU A 52 23.08 13.17 -19.88
C GLU A 52 23.61 11.76 -20.16
N HIS A 53 24.01 11.02 -19.12
CA HIS A 53 24.46 9.63 -19.21
C HIS A 53 23.35 8.63 -18.82
N GLY A 54 22.16 9.11 -18.48
CA GLY A 54 21.01 8.28 -18.10
C GLY A 54 21.08 7.81 -16.65
N ILE A 55 21.94 8.41 -15.82
CA ILE A 55 22.06 8.08 -14.41
C ILE A 55 21.04 8.88 -13.61
N ALA A 56 20.20 8.16 -12.85
CA ALA A 56 19.17 8.77 -12.02
C ALA A 56 19.79 9.72 -10.98
N LYS A 57 19.38 10.99 -11.00
CA LYS A 57 19.73 12.02 -10.00
C LYS A 57 18.64 12.20 -8.96
N LYS A 58 17.38 12.04 -9.35
CA LYS A 58 16.23 12.09 -8.45
C LYS A 58 15.22 11.02 -8.83
N VAL A 59 14.61 10.44 -7.81
CA VAL A 59 13.55 9.45 -7.97
C VAL A 59 12.46 9.76 -6.97
N ASN A 60 11.22 9.76 -7.45
CA ASN A 60 10.05 9.89 -6.61
C ASN A 60 9.09 8.73 -6.92
N PHE A 61 8.59 8.10 -5.85
CA PHE A 61 7.63 7.02 -5.94
C PHE A 61 6.39 7.39 -5.15
N ILE A 62 5.24 7.31 -5.81
CA ILE A 62 3.96 7.43 -5.12
C ILE A 62 3.24 6.09 -5.30
N VAL A 63 3.29 5.28 -4.24
CA VAL A 63 2.86 3.89 -4.27
C VAL A 63 1.40 3.77 -3.86
N ALA A 64 0.71 2.82 -4.49
CA ALA A 64 -0.67 2.44 -4.29
C ALA A 64 -1.19 2.60 -2.84
N THR A 65 -0.62 1.86 -1.88
CA THR A 65 -1.10 1.86 -0.49
C THR A 65 -0.89 3.21 0.21
N THR A 66 0.07 4.03 -0.21
CA THR A 66 0.32 5.37 0.36
C THR A 66 -0.89 6.28 0.18
N HIS A 67 -1.58 6.19 -0.97
CA HIS A 67 -2.83 6.92 -1.21
C HIS A 67 -3.93 6.57 -0.19
N ASN A 68 -3.93 5.34 0.32
CA ASN A 68 -4.95 4.82 1.22
C ASN A 68 -4.63 5.01 2.71
N ASN A 69 -3.48 5.60 3.08
CA ASN A 69 -3.08 5.73 4.48
C ASN A 69 -4.10 6.51 5.33
N GLY A 70 -4.61 7.63 4.81
CA GLY A 70 -5.67 8.42 5.47
C GLY A 70 -6.96 7.62 5.67
N PRO A 71 -7.57 7.07 4.59
CA PRO A 71 -8.73 6.19 4.68
C PRO A 71 -8.56 5.01 5.65
N ILE A 72 -7.42 4.32 5.62
CA ILE A 72 -7.11 3.21 6.53
C ILE A 72 -7.19 3.65 7.98
N CYS A 73 -6.51 4.75 8.34
CA CYS A 73 -6.52 5.29 9.70
C CYS A 73 -7.93 5.65 10.16
N MET A 74 -8.74 6.24 9.29
CA MET A 74 -10.13 6.60 9.58
C MET A 74 -11.01 5.36 9.79
N SER A 75 -10.84 4.33 8.96
CA SER A 75 -11.60 3.07 9.06
C SER A 75 -11.26 2.30 10.33
N ILE A 76 -9.98 2.23 10.71
CA ILE A 76 -9.54 1.63 11.98
C ILE A 76 -10.17 2.37 13.16
N LYS A 77 -10.12 3.71 13.16
CA LYS A 77 -10.73 4.53 14.20
C LYS A 77 -12.23 4.26 14.34
N LYS A 78 -12.96 4.25 13.21
CA LYS A 78 -14.40 3.97 13.19
C LYS A 78 -14.72 2.56 13.69
N ALA A 79 -13.94 1.56 13.27
CA ALA A 79 -14.09 0.18 13.74
C ALA A 79 -13.90 0.09 15.26
N ALA A 80 -12.81 0.67 15.78
CA ALA A 80 -12.52 0.70 17.20
C ALA A 80 -13.64 1.38 18.02
N GLN A 81 -14.12 2.56 17.58
CA GLN A 81 -15.22 3.28 18.25
C GLN A 81 -16.53 2.49 18.30
N ARG A 82 -16.76 1.62 17.31
CA ARG A 82 -17.97 0.80 17.24
C ARG A 82 -17.91 -0.41 18.16
N VAL A 83 -16.76 -1.07 18.25
CA VAL A 83 -16.62 -2.37 18.95
C VAL A 83 -16.11 -2.25 20.38
N ILE A 84 -15.28 -1.24 20.69
CA ILE A 84 -14.76 -1.03 22.05
C ILE A 84 -15.81 -0.27 22.87
N LYS A 85 -16.33 -0.92 23.92
CA LYS A 85 -17.28 -0.36 24.89
C LYS A 85 -16.77 -0.57 26.30
N ASN A 86 -17.10 0.35 27.21
CA ASN A 86 -16.74 0.27 28.63
C ASN A 86 -15.26 -0.01 28.89
N PHE A 87 -14.37 0.53 28.04
CA PHE A 87 -12.91 0.35 28.12
C PHE A 87 -12.41 -1.11 28.09
N LYS A 88 -13.27 -2.07 27.70
CA LYS A 88 -12.87 -3.47 27.54
C LYS A 88 -12.22 -3.69 26.18
N VAL A 89 -11.03 -4.27 26.20
CA VAL A 89 -10.28 -4.67 25.01
C VAL A 89 -9.75 -6.08 25.23
N ASP A 90 -9.98 -6.94 24.24
CA ASP A 90 -9.48 -8.30 24.17
C ASP A 90 -8.96 -8.58 22.75
N ASP A 91 -8.26 -9.70 22.58
CA ASP A 91 -7.66 -10.09 21.30
C ASP A 91 -8.70 -10.30 20.19
N GLY A 92 -9.91 -10.74 20.54
CA GLY A 92 -11.00 -10.93 19.58
C GLY A 92 -11.46 -9.60 18.99
N LEU A 93 -11.61 -8.57 19.83
CA LEU A 93 -11.92 -7.21 19.41
C LEU A 93 -10.79 -6.59 18.57
N LEU A 94 -9.54 -6.79 18.97
CA LEU A 94 -8.39 -6.31 18.18
C LEU A 94 -8.35 -6.97 16.80
N ASN A 95 -8.56 -8.28 16.71
CA ASN A 95 -8.66 -9.00 15.45
C ASN A 95 -9.81 -8.47 14.58
N LEU A 96 -10.95 -8.12 15.17
CA LEU A 96 -12.07 -7.52 14.45
C LEU A 96 -11.73 -6.12 13.90
N ILE A 97 -10.98 -5.31 14.65
CA ILE A 97 -10.48 -4.00 14.17
C ILE A 97 -9.48 -4.20 13.03
N GLU A 98 -8.62 -5.21 13.10
CA GLU A 98 -7.68 -5.54 12.03
C GLU A 98 -8.37 -5.95 10.72
N VAL A 99 -9.60 -6.49 10.76
CA VAL A 99 -10.37 -6.74 9.53
C VAL A 99 -10.54 -5.47 8.72
N ALA A 100 -10.77 -4.32 9.37
CA ALA A 100 -10.88 -3.02 8.70
C ALA A 100 -9.56 -2.59 8.04
N PHE A 101 -8.41 -2.98 8.60
CA PHE A 101 -7.10 -2.75 8.00
C PHE A 101 -6.84 -3.69 6.82
N ARG A 102 -7.10 -5.00 6.98
CA ARG A 102 -6.89 -6.03 5.95
C ARG A 102 -7.78 -5.85 4.72
N ALA A 103 -8.95 -5.24 4.88
CA ALA A 103 -9.87 -4.96 3.77
C ALA A 103 -9.24 -4.10 2.65
N TYR A 104 -8.19 -3.35 2.95
CA TYR A 104 -7.46 -2.54 1.96
C TYR A 104 -6.30 -3.30 1.28
N ASP A 105 -6.03 -4.54 1.66
CA ASP A 105 -4.83 -5.31 1.26
C ASP A 105 -3.56 -4.43 1.29
N PRO A 106 -3.21 -3.81 2.44
CA PRO A 106 -2.14 -2.83 2.47
C PRO A 106 -0.76 -3.48 2.26
N CYS A 107 -0.01 -3.04 1.25
CA CYS A 107 1.40 -3.39 1.12
C CYS A 107 2.26 -2.33 1.82
N LEU A 108 2.54 -2.53 3.10
CA LEU A 108 3.35 -1.58 3.88
C LEU A 108 4.80 -1.49 3.37
N ALA A 109 5.41 -2.62 3.02
CA ALA A 109 6.76 -2.65 2.45
C ALA A 109 6.86 -1.83 1.15
N CYS A 110 5.81 -1.88 0.33
CA CYS A 110 5.71 -1.06 -0.88
C CYS A 110 5.53 0.43 -0.52
N ALA A 111 4.63 0.73 0.43
CA ALA A 111 4.27 2.11 0.78
C ALA A 111 5.39 2.90 1.46
N SER A 112 6.17 2.25 2.33
CA SER A 112 7.26 2.90 3.06
C SER A 112 8.60 2.80 2.33
N HIS A 113 8.67 2.05 1.23
CA HIS A 113 9.93 1.70 0.54
C HIS A 113 11.00 1.11 1.47
N CYS A 114 10.56 0.58 2.60
CA CYS A 114 11.39 0.05 3.65
C CYS A 114 10.70 -1.21 4.15
N LEU A 115 11.47 -2.24 4.46
CA LEU A 115 10.94 -3.44 5.09
C LEU A 115 11.10 -3.25 6.61
N PRO A 116 10.16 -2.61 7.35
CA PRO A 116 10.17 -2.83 8.78
C PRO A 116 9.78 -4.30 8.93
N GLY A 117 10.69 -5.14 9.38
CA GLY A 117 10.46 -6.59 9.52
C GLY A 117 9.25 -6.96 10.39
N HIS A 118 8.55 -5.97 10.99
CA HIS A 118 7.49 -6.15 11.97
C HIS A 118 6.45 -5.01 11.88
N MET A 119 5.16 -5.35 11.98
CA MET A 119 4.07 -4.37 12.15
C MET A 119 3.79 -4.14 13.64
N ALA A 120 4.53 -3.23 14.28
CA ALA A 120 4.23 -2.81 15.65
C ALA A 120 2.89 -2.07 15.68
N MET A 121 1.93 -2.56 16.47
CA MET A 121 0.64 -1.88 16.69
C MET A 121 0.61 -1.27 18.09
N LYS A 122 0.36 0.05 18.14
CA LYS A 122 0.12 0.80 19.37
C LYS A 122 -1.31 1.35 19.35
N ALA A 123 -2.11 0.91 20.32
CA ALA A 123 -3.48 1.39 20.51
C ALA A 123 -3.56 2.23 21.80
N ASN A 124 -3.85 3.52 21.64
CA ASN A 124 -4.06 4.45 22.75
C ASN A 124 -5.56 4.65 22.96
N ILE A 125 -6.04 4.44 24.18
CA ILE A 125 -7.44 4.58 24.56
C ILE A 125 -7.60 5.86 25.39
N TYR A 126 -8.43 6.78 24.90
CA TYR A 126 -8.71 8.06 25.56
C TYR A 126 -10.15 8.11 26.06
N ASN A 127 -10.40 8.81 27.16
CA ASN A 127 -11.75 9.15 27.61
C ASN A 127 -12.32 10.36 26.84
N SER A 128 -13.55 10.76 27.17
CA SER A 128 -14.22 11.95 26.61
C SER A 128 -13.41 13.25 26.78
N ASP A 129 -12.60 13.34 27.83
CA ASP A 129 -11.78 14.52 28.15
C ASP A 129 -10.41 14.50 27.49
N LYS A 130 -10.17 13.56 26.55
CA LYS A 130 -8.88 13.30 25.90
C LYS A 130 -7.75 12.88 26.86
N LYS A 131 -8.08 12.43 28.07
CA LYS A 131 -7.11 11.82 28.98
C LYS A 131 -6.82 10.38 28.54
N LEU A 132 -5.54 10.02 28.45
CA LEU A 132 -5.11 8.66 28.16
C LEU A 132 -5.49 7.75 29.33
N ILE A 133 -6.32 6.74 29.06
CA ILE A 133 -6.80 5.77 30.05
C ILE A 133 -6.01 4.47 29.98
N ASN A 134 -5.65 4.06 28.76
CA ASN A 134 -4.91 2.83 28.57
C ASN A 134 -4.04 2.90 27.30
N GLU A 135 -2.94 2.17 27.32
CA GLU A 135 -2.02 2.02 26.19
C GLU A 135 -1.75 0.53 26.00
N ILE A 136 -2.10 0.02 24.82
CA ILE A 136 -1.85 -1.36 24.44
C ILE A 136 -0.80 -1.34 23.34
N ILE A 137 0.36 -1.93 23.62
CA ILE A 137 1.43 -2.12 22.64
C ILE A 137 1.52 -3.62 22.37
N ARG A 138 1.17 -4.03 21.15
CA ARG A 138 1.46 -5.40 20.70
C ARG A 138 2.93 -5.45 20.27
N LYS A 139 3.78 -5.94 21.19
CA LYS A 139 5.14 -6.38 20.89
C LYS A 139 5.07 -7.89 20.62
N GLU A 140 5.22 -8.33 19.38
CA GLU A 140 5.35 -9.78 19.14
C GLU A 140 6.74 -10.28 19.53
N LYS A 141 6.75 -11.46 20.16
CA LYS A 141 7.96 -12.17 20.62
C LYS A 141 8.88 -12.42 19.44
N VAL A 142 10.10 -11.90 19.57
CA VAL A 142 11.26 -12.25 18.75
C VAL A 142 11.38 -13.77 18.70
N ARG A 143 11.37 -14.33 17.50
CA ARG A 143 11.91 -15.66 17.24
C ARG A 143 13.19 -15.47 16.44
#